data_AF-A0A8T5QZZ1-F1
#
_entry.id   AF-A0A8T5QZZ1-F1
#
_cell.length_a   1.000
_cell.length_b   1.000
_cell.length_c   1.000
_cell.angle_alpha   90.00
_cell.angle_beta   90.00
_cell.angle_gamma   90.00
#
_symmetry.space_group_name_H-M   'P 1'
#
loop_
_entity.id
_entity.type
_entity.pdbx_description
1 polymer ?
#
loop_
_entity_poly.entity_id
_entity_poly.type
_entity_poly.pdbx_seq_one_letter_code
_entity_poly.pdbx_strand_id
1 'polypeptide(L)'
;MTEKAKEAVVEKELDTKQPVETDAYVPTYKVKPELKQAVLQAIGDRPFNEIAGLINAINVPTMDHQTLTQVINVIGQFPYVRVEKLLQNVNSYVEQVIPED
;
A
#
# COMPACT_ATOMS: atom_id res chain seq x y z
N MET A 1 56.40 6.27 44.47
CA MET A 1 55.48 7.33 44.01
C MET A 1 55.86 7.57 42.55
N THR A 2 55.12 7.19 41.52
CA THR A 2 53.66 7.07 41.34
C THR A 2 53.37 6.20 40.10
N GLU A 3 52.24 5.50 40.16
CA GLU A 3 51.40 4.78 39.17
C GLU A 3 51.76 4.84 37.66
N LYS A 4 51.83 3.70 36.95
CA LYS A 4 50.71 3.03 36.24
C LYS A 4 49.82 3.97 35.41
N ALA A 5 49.90 3.87 34.07
CA ALA A 5 48.77 3.95 33.14
C ALA A 5 49.32 3.85 31.70
N LYS A 6 49.14 2.72 31.00
CA LYS A 6 47.94 2.24 30.30
C LYS A 6 48.04 2.54 28.80
N GLU A 7 48.21 1.44 28.08
CA GLU A 7 47.80 1.19 26.71
C GLU A 7 46.61 2.06 26.27
N ALA A 8 46.84 2.92 25.28
CA ALA A 8 45.77 3.53 24.52
C ALA A 8 45.36 2.54 23.42
N VAL A 9 44.48 1.61 23.80
CA VAL A 9 43.66 0.85 22.84
C VAL A 9 42.79 1.89 22.13
N VAL A 10 43.03 2.09 20.84
CA VAL A 10 42.12 2.84 19.97
C VAL A 10 40.87 1.97 19.80
N GLU A 11 39.94 2.11 20.74
CA GLU A 11 38.55 1.71 20.56
C GLU A 11 38.01 2.57 19.40
N LYS A 12 37.98 1.98 18.20
CA LYS A 12 37.11 2.48 17.13
C LYS A 12 35.69 2.30 17.65
N GLU A 13 35.15 3.36 18.23
CA GLU A 13 33.74 3.52 18.50
C GLU A 13 33.00 3.22 17.19
N LEU A 14 32.38 2.04 17.12
CA LEU A 14 31.33 1.80 16.16
C LEU A 14 30.23 2.81 16.50
N ASP A 15 30.02 3.76 15.60
CA ASP A 15 28.88 4.65 15.63
C ASP A 15 27.61 3.79 15.48
N THR A 16 27.06 3.32 16.60
CA THR A 16 25.84 2.50 16.66
C THR A 16 24.57 3.35 16.53
N LYS A 17 24.62 4.47 15.81
CA LYS A 17 23.51 5.42 15.68
C LYS A 17 23.14 5.77 14.23
N GLN A 18 23.45 4.91 13.26
CA GLN A 18 22.66 4.91 12.04
C GLN A 18 21.32 4.22 12.32
N PRO A 19 20.17 4.93 12.30
CA PRO A 19 18.92 4.24 12.07
C PRO A 19 19.06 3.63 10.67
N VAL A 20 19.16 2.30 10.61
CA VAL A 20 18.83 1.62 9.37
C VAL A 20 17.35 1.91 9.15
N GLU A 21 17.05 2.88 8.28
CA GLU A 21 15.71 3.00 7.69
C GLU A 21 15.50 1.74 6.86
N THR A 22 15.10 0.66 7.54
CA THR A 22 14.44 -0.46 6.90
C THR A 22 13.05 0.05 6.57
N ASP A 23 12.92 0.78 5.46
CA ASP A 23 11.63 0.96 4.80
C ASP A 23 11.12 -0.45 4.53
N ALA A 24 10.19 -0.91 5.37
CA ALA A 24 9.55 -2.19 5.17
C ALA A 24 8.89 -2.12 3.80
N TYR A 25 9.29 -2.98 2.87
CA TYR A 25 8.72 -3.01 1.53
C TYR A 25 7.20 -3.14 1.62
N VAL A 26 6.48 -2.05 1.34
CA VAL A 26 5.02 -2.06 1.21
C VAL A 26 4.72 -2.14 -0.29
N PRO A 27 4.11 -3.25 -0.77
CA PRO A 27 3.72 -3.35 -2.17
C PRO A 27 2.81 -2.20 -2.56
N THR A 28 3.21 -1.48 -3.61
CA THR A 28 2.42 -0.40 -4.20
C THR A 28 1.83 -0.91 -5.51
N TYR A 29 0.60 -0.49 -5.81
CA TYR A 29 -0.14 -0.90 -6.99
C TYR A 29 -0.52 0.32 -7.82
N LYS A 30 -0.18 0.29 -9.11
CA LYS A 30 -0.72 1.22 -10.09
C LYS A 30 -2.16 0.85 -10.40
N VAL A 31 -3.04 1.85 -10.35
CA VAL A 31 -4.47 1.68 -10.54
C VAL A 31 -4.81 2.06 -11.97
N LYS A 32 -5.40 1.13 -12.71
CA LYS A 32 -5.85 1.41 -14.07
C LYS A 32 -7.19 2.16 -14.06
N PRO A 33 -7.42 3.11 -14.97
CA PRO A 33 -8.68 3.87 -15.04
C PRO A 33 -9.92 2.99 -15.25
N GLU A 34 -9.74 1.79 -15.82
CA GLU A 34 -10.76 0.77 -16.00
C GLU A 34 -11.37 0.30 -14.66
N LEU A 35 -10.61 0.36 -13.55
CA LEU A 35 -11.14 0.03 -12.22
C LEU A 35 -12.33 0.94 -11.87
N LYS A 36 -12.17 2.25 -12.09
CA LYS A 36 -13.20 3.24 -11.80
C LYS A 36 -14.45 2.99 -12.63
N GLN A 37 -14.28 2.65 -13.91
CA GLN A 37 -15.42 2.34 -14.78
C GLN A 37 -16.14 1.06 -14.32
N ALA A 38 -15.39 0.01 -13.96
CA ALA A 38 -15.96 -1.23 -13.44
C ALA A 38 -16.74 -1.01 -12.14
N VAL A 39 -16.19 -0.23 -11.20
CA VAL A 39 -16.88 0.13 -9.96
C VAL A 39 -18.16 0.90 -10.26
N LEU A 40 -18.12 1.92 -11.12
CA LEU A 40 -19.31 2.69 -11.49
C LEU A 40 -20.38 1.84 -12.21
N GLN A 41 -19.99 0.86 -13.01
CA GLN A 41 -20.95 -0.07 -13.63
C GLN A 41 -21.60 -1.01 -12.61
N ALA A 42 -20.84 -1.46 -11.60
CA ALA A 42 -21.33 -2.41 -10.60
C ALA A 42 -22.25 -1.76 -9.54
N ILE A 43 -21.91 -0.54 -9.11
CA ILE A 43 -22.54 0.11 -7.96
C ILE A 43 -22.90 1.58 -8.19
N GLY A 44 -22.77 2.11 -9.42
CA GLY A 44 -23.06 3.52 -9.72
C GLY A 44 -24.54 3.91 -9.61
N ASP A 45 -25.46 2.94 -9.49
CA ASP A 45 -26.86 3.18 -9.17
C ASP A 45 -27.10 3.46 -7.68
N ARG A 46 -26.10 3.26 -6.83
CA ARG A 46 -26.17 3.57 -5.39
C ARG A 46 -26.04 5.07 -5.15
N PRO A 47 -26.69 5.59 -4.09
CA PRO A 47 -26.55 6.99 -3.74
C PRO A 47 -25.09 7.36 -3.41
N PHE A 48 -24.67 8.54 -3.88
CA PHE A 48 -23.26 8.94 -3.83
C PHE A 48 -22.66 8.92 -2.43
N ASN A 49 -23.44 9.27 -1.40
CA ASN A 49 -22.99 9.25 0.00
C ASN A 49 -22.57 7.85 0.49
N GLU A 50 -23.12 6.77 -0.08
CA GLU A 50 -22.74 5.39 0.26
C GLU A 50 -21.45 4.94 -0.45
N ILE A 51 -21.16 5.50 -1.63
CA ILE A 51 -20.04 5.06 -2.47
C ILE A 51 -18.90 6.07 -2.58
N ALA A 52 -19.06 7.29 -2.04
CA ALA A 52 -18.10 8.39 -2.18
C ALA A 52 -16.70 8.01 -1.68
N GLY A 53 -16.61 7.32 -0.54
CA GLY A 53 -15.33 6.86 0.01
C GLY A 53 -14.60 5.90 -0.94
N LEU A 54 -15.34 4.95 -1.51
CA LEU A 54 -14.79 3.99 -2.47
C LEU A 54 -14.34 4.68 -3.76
N ILE A 55 -15.18 5.57 -4.32
CA ILE A 55 -14.84 6.31 -5.55
C ILE A 55 -13.60 7.19 -5.35
N ASN A 56 -13.45 7.82 -4.18
CA ASN A 56 -12.27 8.60 -3.88
C ASN A 56 -11.02 7.72 -3.69
N ALA A 57 -11.16 6.59 -3.00
CA ALA A 57 -10.05 5.65 -2.77
C ALA A 57 -9.48 5.05 -4.07
N ILE A 58 -10.32 4.84 -5.09
CA ILE A 58 -9.89 4.34 -6.41
C ILE A 58 -9.51 5.46 -7.39
N ASN A 59 -9.76 6.73 -7.05
CA ASN A 59 -9.43 7.89 -7.90
C ASN A 59 -8.02 8.42 -7.60
N VAL A 60 -7.06 7.51 -7.56
CA VAL A 60 -5.64 7.77 -7.34
C VAL A 60 -4.83 7.01 -8.38
N PRO A 61 -3.66 7.53 -8.82
CA PRO A 61 -2.84 6.84 -9.81
C PRO A 61 -2.21 5.54 -9.26
N THR A 62 -1.96 5.50 -7.96
CA THR A 62 -1.33 4.40 -7.24
C THR A 62 -1.92 4.28 -5.84
N MET A 63 -2.02 3.06 -5.30
CA MET A 63 -2.41 2.79 -3.93
C MET A 63 -1.55 1.68 -3.32
N ASP A 64 -1.34 1.72 -2.01
CA ASP A 64 -0.64 0.66 -1.29
C ASP A 64 -1.53 -0.59 -1.11
N HIS A 65 -0.91 -1.70 -0.71
CA HIS A 65 -1.60 -2.97 -0.48
C HIS A 65 -2.74 -2.90 0.53
N GLN A 66 -2.58 -2.12 1.61
CA GLN A 66 -3.59 -1.99 2.65
C GLN A 66 -4.81 -1.24 2.12
N THR A 67 -4.60 -0.13 1.41
CA THR A 67 -5.67 0.63 0.74
C THR A 67 -6.40 -0.24 -0.28
N LEU A 68 -5.67 -0.99 -1.12
CA LEU A 68 -6.29 -1.92 -2.08
C LEU A 68 -7.15 -2.98 -1.39
N THR A 69 -6.66 -3.55 -0.30
CA THR A 69 -7.40 -4.55 0.48
C THR A 69 -8.68 -3.95 1.07
N GLN A 70 -8.62 -2.72 1.59
CA GLN A 70 -9.81 -2.01 2.09
C GLN A 70 -10.82 -1.75 0.98
N VAL A 71 -10.38 -1.31 -0.20
CA VAL A 71 -11.22 -1.12 -1.39
C VAL A 71 -11.94 -2.43 -1.75
N ILE A 72 -11.22 -3.54 -1.81
CA ILE A 72 -11.79 -4.86 -2.12
C ILE A 72 -12.81 -5.29 -1.06
N ASN A 73 -12.50 -5.08 0.23
CA ASN A 73 -13.42 -5.40 1.32
C ASN A 73 -14.72 -4.60 1.26
N VAL A 74 -14.64 -3.29 0.97
CA VAL A 74 -15.82 -2.43 0.78
C VAL A 74 -16.64 -2.90 -0.42
N ILE A 75 -16.00 -3.24 -1.54
CA ILE A 75 -16.67 -3.81 -2.71
C ILE A 75 -17.39 -5.13 -2.35
N GLY A 76 -16.76 -5.97 -1.51
CA GLY A 76 -17.33 -7.23 -1.03
C GLY A 76 -18.57 -7.07 -0.13
N GLN A 77 -18.85 -5.87 0.38
CA GLN A 77 -20.07 -5.60 1.16
C GLN A 77 -21.32 -5.43 0.27
N PHE A 78 -21.13 -5.23 -1.04
CA PHE A 78 -22.24 -5.15 -1.99
C PHE A 78 -22.71 -6.55 -2.39
N PRO A 79 -23.98 -6.69 -2.86
CA PRO A 79 -24.49 -7.97 -3.34
C PRO A 79 -23.57 -8.60 -4.39
N TYR A 80 -23.16 -9.85 -4.17
CA TYR A 80 -22.17 -10.54 -5.01
C TYR A 80 -22.50 -10.49 -6.51
N VAL A 81 -23.76 -10.66 -6.87
CA VAL A 81 -24.25 -10.62 -8.27
C VAL A 81 -23.90 -9.32 -9.02
N ARG A 82 -23.64 -8.23 -8.30
CA ARG A 82 -23.26 -6.92 -8.88
C ARG A 82 -21.75 -6.79 -9.04
N VAL A 83 -20.99 -7.31 -8.08
CA VAL A 83 -19.54 -7.11 -7.98
C VAL A 83 -18.73 -8.32 -8.46
N GLU A 84 -19.38 -9.44 -8.79
CA GLU A 84 -18.73 -10.68 -9.23
C GLU A 84 -17.69 -10.43 -10.32
N LYS A 85 -18.09 -9.80 -11.43
CA LYS A 85 -17.20 -9.50 -12.55
C LYS A 85 -16.04 -8.60 -12.14
N LEU A 86 -16.26 -7.68 -11.21
CA LEU A 86 -15.22 -6.78 -10.73
C LEU A 86 -14.20 -7.55 -9.89
N LEU A 87 -14.67 -8.34 -8.92
CA LEU A 87 -13.81 -9.13 -8.02
C LEU A 87 -13.03 -10.21 -8.78
N GLN A 88 -13.64 -10.87 -9.77
CA GLN A 88 -12.97 -11.86 -10.61
C GLN A 88 -11.84 -11.24 -11.46
N ASN A 89 -11.96 -9.97 -11.84
CA ASN A 89 -11.00 -9.27 -12.69
C ASN A 89 -10.13 -8.26 -11.94
N VAL A 90 -10.13 -8.28 -10.60
CA VAL A 90 -9.43 -7.26 -9.78
C VAL A 90 -7.95 -7.14 -10.14
N ASN A 91 -7.28 -8.28 -10.36
CA ASN A 91 -5.86 -8.33 -10.73
C ASN A 91 -5.58 -7.75 -12.13
N SER A 92 -6.59 -7.65 -13.00
CA SER A 92 -6.45 -7.02 -14.32
C SER A 92 -6.47 -5.49 -14.23
N TYR A 93 -7.05 -4.95 -13.15
CA TYR A 93 -7.20 -3.51 -12.93
C TYR A 93 -6.07 -2.87 -12.12
N VAL A 94 -5.19 -3.68 -11.54
CA VAL A 94 -4.04 -3.22 -10.75
C VAL A 94 -2.75 -3.85 -11.24
N GLU A 95 -1.67 -3.09 -11.18
CA GLU A 95 -0.32 -3.58 -11.52
C GLU A 95 0.62 -3.29 -10.36
N GLN A 96 1.24 -4.33 -9.79
CA GLN A 96 2.20 -4.13 -8.73
C GLN A 96 3.42 -3.36 -9.28
N VAL A 97 3.77 -2.28 -8.59
CA VAL A 97 5.00 -1.52 -8.82
C VAL A 97 6.12 -2.27 -8.10
N ILE A 98 7.06 -2.80 -8.88
CA ILE A 98 8.27 -3.41 -8.37
C ILE A 98 9.34 -2.30 -8.39
N PRO A 99 9.88 -1.88 -7.22
CA PRO A 99 11.01 -0.96 -7.21
C PRO A 99 12.20 -1.65 -7.90
N GLU A 100 12.82 -0.96 -8.86
CA GLU A 100 14.08 -1.40 -9.43
C GLU A 100 15.17 -1.18 -8.36
N ASP A 101 15.82 -2.27 -7.92
CA ASP A 101 16.99 -2.28 -7.04
C ASP A 101 18.19 -1.51 -7.65
#